data_AF-A0A962MVA1-F1
#
_entry.id   AF-A0A962MVA1-F1
#
_cell.length_a   1.000
_cell.length_b   1.000
_cell.length_c   1.000
_cell.angle_alpha   90.00
_cell.angle_beta   90.00
_cell.angle_gamma   90.00
#
_symmetry.space_group_name_H-M   'P 1'
#
loop_
_entity.id
_entity.type
_entity.pdbx_description
1 polymer ?
#
loop_
_entity_poly.entity_id
_entity_poly.type
_entity_poly.pdbx_seq_one_letter_code
_entity_poly.pdbx_strand_id
1 'polypeptide(L)'
;MNRWNDGRGFGFISPEGGGPDVFVHVSALKNMARRPLVGDEITFELDLDNKGKKRAVNASIVGVSSIRADTKKPRKKRIEQSRGIFGKLFTVIFVLGAGAAVISMLGEKTISMPNASGPLGWSSMERAERANFSCAGKTRCAEMSSCKEALFYLTNCPGVKIDGDGDGVPCEGQWCGR
;
A
#
# COMPACT_ATOMS: atom_id res chain seq x y z
N MET A 1 7.67 -0.39 32.35
CA MET A 1 6.31 -0.94 32.09
C MET A 1 5.98 -1.90 33.22
N ASN A 2 4.90 -1.67 33.98
CA ASN A 2 4.59 -2.49 35.17
C ASN A 2 3.54 -3.58 34.88
N ARG A 3 2.51 -3.26 34.08
CA ARG A 3 1.46 -4.22 33.70
C ARG A 3 1.13 -4.13 32.22
N TRP A 4 0.93 -5.27 31.56
CA TRP A 4 0.49 -5.36 30.16
C TRP A 4 -0.53 -6.47 30.00
N ASN A 5 -1.61 -6.20 29.28
CA ASN A 5 -2.58 -7.19 28.84
C ASN A 5 -2.60 -7.23 27.31
N ASP A 6 -2.00 -8.27 26.74
CA ASP A 6 -1.85 -8.41 25.30
C ASP A 6 -3.18 -8.64 24.57
N GLY A 7 -4.06 -9.46 25.15
CA GLY A 7 -5.37 -9.76 24.57
C GLY A 7 -6.29 -8.54 24.46
N ARG A 8 -6.16 -7.58 25.40
CA ARG A 8 -6.90 -6.32 25.37
C ARG A 8 -6.10 -5.13 24.82
N GLY A 9 -4.81 -5.30 24.57
CA GLY A 9 -3.93 -4.29 23.97
C GLY A 9 -3.73 -3.04 24.84
N PHE A 10 -3.65 -3.17 26.16
CA PHE A 10 -3.34 -2.02 27.03
C PHE A 10 -2.50 -2.41 28.24
N GLY A 11 -1.89 -1.42 28.86
CA GLY A 11 -1.09 -1.59 30.06
C GLY A 11 -0.98 -0.33 30.90
N PHE A 12 -0.07 -0.38 31.86
CA PHE A 12 0.22 0.70 32.79
C PHE A 12 1.73 0.87 32.95
N ILE A 13 2.17 2.12 32.84
CA ILE A 13 3.56 2.54 33.00
C ILE A 13 3.68 3.26 34.35
N SER A 14 4.62 2.82 35.18
CA SER A 14 4.97 3.51 36.42
C SER A 14 6.10 4.50 36.13
N PRO A 15 5.90 5.82 36.29
CA PRO A 15 6.94 6.83 36.01
C PRO A 15 8.09 6.76 37.01
N GLU A 16 9.32 7.05 36.58
CA GLU A 16 10.49 7.02 37.47
C GLU A 16 10.46 8.12 38.55
N GLY A 17 9.87 9.28 38.23
CA GLY A 17 9.65 10.36 39.20
C GLY A 17 8.57 10.07 40.25
N GLY A 18 8.04 8.85 40.29
CA GLY A 18 6.92 8.45 41.11
C GLY A 18 5.58 9.01 40.63
N GLY A 19 4.54 8.76 41.42
CA GLY A 19 3.16 9.15 41.12
C GLY A 19 2.30 8.00 40.59
N PRO A 20 1.06 8.31 40.13
CA PRO A 20 0.11 7.30 39.72
C PRO A 20 0.51 6.63 38.40
N ASP A 21 0.17 5.36 38.27
CA ASP A 21 0.32 4.60 37.03
C ASP A 21 -0.36 5.30 35.85
N VAL A 22 0.37 5.41 34.74
CA VAL A 22 -0.08 6.05 33.51
C VAL A 22 -0.64 4.98 32.59
N PHE A 23 -1.87 5.16 32.13
CA PHE A 23 -2.51 4.25 31.20
C PHE A 23 -1.87 4.34 29.81
N VAL A 24 -1.54 3.20 29.20
CA VAL A 24 -1.05 3.15 27.81
C VAL A 24 -1.88 2.15 27.01
N HIS A 25 -2.31 2.55 25.81
CA HIS A 25 -2.98 1.68 24.85
C HIS A 25 -2.01 1.29 23.73
N VAL A 26 -2.21 0.12 23.11
CA VAL A 26 -1.36 -0.36 21.98
C VAL A 26 -1.28 0.65 20.84
N SER A 27 -2.33 1.48 20.66
CA SER A 27 -2.34 2.55 19.65
C SER A 27 -1.35 3.68 19.92
N ALA A 28 -0.87 3.85 21.15
CA ALA A 28 0.18 4.82 21.49
C ALA A 28 1.58 4.28 21.17
N LEU A 29 1.73 2.96 21.04
CA LEU A 29 2.98 2.22 20.84
C LEU A 29 3.14 1.81 19.37
N LYS A 30 2.74 2.68 18.45
CA LYS A 30 2.82 2.41 17.01
C LYS A 30 4.27 2.40 16.54
N ASN A 31 4.54 1.69 15.44
CA ASN A 31 5.85 1.66 14.77
C ASN A 31 6.96 0.95 15.56
N MET A 32 6.63 -0.09 16.33
CA MET A 32 7.63 -0.88 17.05
C MET A 32 7.75 -2.29 16.47
N ALA A 33 8.97 -2.83 16.50
CA ALA A 33 9.26 -4.14 15.94
C ALA A 33 8.55 -5.30 16.65
N ARG A 34 8.14 -5.10 17.91
CA ARG A 34 7.40 -6.09 18.71
C ARG A 34 6.39 -5.44 19.63
N ARG A 35 5.53 -6.26 20.23
CA ARG A 35 4.61 -5.83 21.30
C ARG A 35 5.36 -5.58 22.63
N PRO A 36 4.82 -4.72 23.51
CA PRO A 36 5.39 -4.47 24.83
C PRO A 36 5.30 -5.69 25.74
N LEU A 37 6.26 -5.80 26.65
CA LEU A 37 6.30 -6.78 27.71
C LEU A 37 6.37 -6.08 29.08
N VAL A 38 5.98 -6.79 30.13
CA VAL A 38 6.21 -6.32 31.50
C VAL A 38 7.71 -6.24 31.75
N GLY A 39 8.18 -5.14 32.35
CA GLY A 39 9.60 -4.85 32.52
C GLY A 39 10.21 -3.97 31.43
N ASP A 40 9.55 -3.78 30.28
CA ASP A 40 10.07 -2.89 29.23
C ASP A 40 10.19 -1.45 29.74
N GLU A 41 11.31 -0.80 29.44
CA GLU A 41 11.46 0.64 29.64
C GLU A 41 10.75 1.39 28.51
N ILE A 42 9.85 2.31 28.87
CA ILE A 42 8.99 3.02 27.91
C ILE A 42 9.22 4.51 28.08
N THR A 43 9.64 5.18 27.00
CA THR A 43 9.60 6.64 26.89
C THR A 43 8.23 7.06 26.35
N PHE A 44 7.61 8.06 26.93
CA PHE A 44 6.27 8.51 26.54
C PHE A 44 6.05 9.98 26.87
N GLU A 45 5.05 10.57 26.22
CA GLU A 45 4.52 11.88 26.55
C GLU A 45 3.21 11.72 27.35
N LEU A 46 3.00 12.58 28.34
CA LEU A 46 1.78 12.61 29.15
C LEU A 46 0.71 13.45 28.47
N ASP A 47 -0.48 12.86 28.32
CA ASP A 47 -1.67 13.54 27.81
C ASP A 47 -2.88 13.25 28.71
N LEU A 48 -3.92 14.06 28.59
CA LEU A 48 -5.18 13.90 29.29
C LEU A 48 -6.27 13.40 28.33
N ASP A 49 -7.05 12.45 28.82
CA ASP A 49 -8.29 12.05 28.18
C ASP A 49 -9.33 13.18 28.16
N ASN A 50 -10.32 13.07 27.28
CA ASN A 50 -11.58 13.82 27.30
C ASN A 50 -12.27 13.77 28.68
N LYS A 51 -11.93 12.77 29.51
CA LYS A 51 -12.40 12.61 30.90
C LYS A 51 -11.38 13.07 31.95
N GLY A 52 -10.29 13.73 31.57
CA GLY A 52 -9.24 14.23 32.46
C GLY A 52 -8.30 13.15 33.04
N LYS A 53 -8.35 11.91 32.56
CA LYS A 53 -7.45 10.84 33.01
C LYS A 53 -6.11 10.90 32.29
N LYS A 54 -5.01 10.72 33.05
CA LYS A 54 -3.65 10.64 32.50
C LYS A 54 -3.48 9.40 31.62
N ARG A 55 -2.95 9.61 30.43
CA ARG A 55 -2.62 8.58 29.45
C ARG A 55 -1.25 8.85 28.83
N ALA A 56 -0.58 7.80 28.41
CA ALA A 56 0.65 7.89 27.64
C ALA A 56 0.32 7.99 26.15
N VAL A 57 0.94 8.95 25.48
CA VAL A 57 0.91 9.13 24.03
C VAL A 57 2.35 9.13 23.49
N ASN A 58 2.49 8.94 22.18
CA ASN A 58 3.79 8.90 21.50
C ASN A 58 4.82 7.99 22.21
N ALA A 59 4.39 6.79 22.59
CA ALA A 59 5.18 5.91 23.45
C ALA A 59 6.12 5.02 22.63
N SER A 60 7.35 4.82 23.10
CA SER A 60 8.35 3.94 22.50
C SER A 60 9.09 3.10 23.55
N ILE A 61 9.38 1.85 23.21
CA ILE A 61 10.18 0.93 24.03
C ILE A 61 11.65 1.25 23.77
N VAL A 62 12.39 1.53 24.84
CA VAL A 62 13.83 1.79 24.76
C VAL A 62 14.55 0.53 24.27
N GLY A 63 15.49 0.69 23.34
CA GLY A 63 16.26 -0.41 22.79
C GLY A 63 15.55 -1.28 21.74
N VAL A 64 14.30 -0.96 21.38
CA VAL A 64 13.58 -1.65 20.28
C VAL A 64 13.58 -0.78 19.03
N SER A 65 13.97 -1.36 17.90
CA SER A 65 13.96 -0.65 16.61
C SER A 65 12.55 -0.18 16.28
N SER A 66 12.40 1.11 15.98
CA SER A 66 11.16 1.60 15.38
C SER A 66 11.11 1.16 13.93
N ILE A 67 10.02 0.48 13.54
CA ILE A 67 9.73 0.22 12.13
C ILE A 67 9.36 1.58 11.57
N ARG A 68 10.35 2.30 11.01
CA ARG A 68 10.15 3.65 10.47
C ARG A 68 8.91 3.63 9.57
N ALA A 69 7.90 4.42 9.94
CA ALA A 69 6.87 4.83 9.01
C ALA A 69 7.49 5.85 8.06
N ASP A 70 8.41 5.40 7.22
CA ASP A 70 8.97 6.19 6.14
C ASP A 70 7.94 6.25 5.02
N THR A 71 6.92 7.09 5.22
CA THR A 71 6.14 7.62 4.12
C THR A 71 5.53 8.94 4.54
N LYS A 72 6.36 9.99 4.58
CA LYS A 72 5.82 11.32 4.25
C LYS A 72 5.36 11.26 2.80
N LYS A 73 4.11 10.85 2.57
CA LYS A 73 3.47 10.95 1.26
C LYS A 73 3.53 12.43 0.87
N PRO A 74 4.20 12.82 -0.24
CA PRO A 74 4.22 14.22 -0.64
C PRO A 74 2.77 14.65 -0.89
N ARG A 75 2.34 15.71 -0.21
CA ARG A 75 1.08 16.39 -0.51
C ARG A 75 1.15 16.81 -1.98
N LYS A 76 0.46 16.07 -2.86
CA LYS A 76 0.23 16.48 -4.25
C LYS A 76 -0.46 17.84 -4.20
N LYS A 77 0.27 18.93 -4.42
CA LYS A 77 -0.36 20.23 -4.67
C LYS A 77 -1.23 20.03 -5.91
N ARG A 78 -2.54 20.13 -5.73
CA ARG A 78 -3.52 20.18 -6.80
C ARG A 78 -3.14 21.37 -7.67
N ILE A 79 -2.48 21.13 -8.80
CA ILE A 79 -2.34 22.15 -9.83
C ILE A 79 -3.77 22.39 -10.32
N GLU A 80 -4.30 23.53 -9.92
CA GLU A 80 -5.56 24.05 -10.41
C GLU A 80 -5.39 24.31 -11.91
N GLN A 81 -5.89 23.36 -12.70
CA GLN A 81 -5.81 23.39 -14.15
C GLN A 81 -6.73 24.51 -14.63
N SER A 82 -6.14 25.71 -14.68
CA SER A 82 -6.72 26.88 -15.32
C SER A 82 -7.22 26.47 -16.70
N ARG A 83 -8.53 26.57 -16.88
CA ARG A 83 -9.24 26.42 -18.15
C ARG A 83 -8.84 27.57 -19.09
N GLY A 84 -7.60 27.54 -19.57
CA GLY A 84 -7.05 28.52 -20.49
C GLY A 84 -7.13 28.04 -21.93
N ILE A 85 -8.22 28.42 -22.63
CA ILE A 85 -8.31 28.91 -24.03
C ILE A 85 -7.80 28.01 -25.20
N PHE A 86 -6.87 27.08 -25.01
CA PHE A 86 -6.26 26.28 -26.08
C PHE A 86 -7.22 25.29 -26.78
N GLY A 87 -8.32 24.90 -26.12
CA GLY A 87 -9.30 23.97 -26.68
C GLY A 87 -10.16 24.54 -27.81
N LYS A 88 -10.22 25.87 -27.98
CA LYS A 88 -11.09 26.52 -28.99
C LYS A 88 -10.41 26.73 -30.35
N LEU A 89 -9.08 26.65 -30.43
CA LEU A 89 -8.36 26.89 -31.69
C LEU A 89 -8.25 25.62 -32.55
N PHE A 90 -8.12 24.45 -31.91
CA PHE A 90 -8.02 23.16 -32.60
C PHE A 90 -9.31 22.74 -33.32
N THR A 91 -10.48 23.16 -32.81
CA THR A 91 -11.78 22.83 -33.42
C THR A 91 -12.02 23.55 -34.74
N VAL A 92 -11.43 24.73 -34.96
CA VAL A 92 -11.61 25.49 -36.22
C VAL A 92 -10.73 24.94 -37.34
N ILE A 93 -9.52 24.45 -37.01
CA ILE A 93 -8.57 23.89 -37.99
C ILE A 93 -9.05 22.54 -38.53
N PHE A 94 -9.70 21.71 -37.71
CA PHE A 94 -10.19 20.39 -38.14
C PHE A 94 -11.41 20.47 -39.06
N VAL A 95 -12.26 21.50 -38.94
CA VAL A 95 -13.45 21.69 -39.79
C VAL A 95 -13.08 22.22 -41.18
N LEU A 96 -11.99 22.98 -41.31
CA LEU A 96 -11.52 23.49 -42.60
C LEU A 96 -10.57 22.51 -43.33
N GLY A 97 -9.92 21.58 -42.61
CA GLY A 97 -8.96 20.64 -43.18
C GLY A 97 -9.54 19.35 -43.80
N ALA A 98 -10.81 19.02 -43.53
CA ALA A 98 -11.42 17.77 -44.00
C ALA A 98 -11.96 17.81 -45.45
N GLY A 99 -11.70 18.89 -46.21
CA GLY A 99 -12.24 19.10 -47.55
C GLY A 99 -11.39 18.59 -48.72
N ALA A 100 -10.15 18.11 -48.51
CA ALA A 100 -9.28 17.73 -49.62
C ALA A 100 -8.30 16.61 -49.25
N ALA A 101 -8.72 15.35 -49.38
CA ALA A 101 -7.87 14.22 -49.78
C ALA A 101 -8.70 12.93 -49.86
N VAL A 102 -9.52 12.83 -50.91
CA VAL A 102 -9.88 11.52 -51.46
C VAL A 102 -8.77 11.15 -52.44
N ILE A 103 -8.41 9.87 -52.47
CA ILE A 103 -7.74 9.09 -53.53
C ILE A 103 -6.34 8.55 -53.14
N SER A 104 -6.22 7.24 -53.37
CA SER A 104 -5.01 6.42 -53.57
C SER A 104 -4.28 5.90 -52.33
N MET A 105 -3.78 4.67 -52.26
CA MET A 105 -3.85 3.41 -53.03
C MET A 105 -2.78 2.52 -52.37
N LEU A 106 -2.91 1.20 -52.53
CA LEU A 106 -1.92 0.14 -52.22
C LEU A 106 -1.82 -0.20 -50.72
N GLY A 107 -2.07 -1.42 -50.27
CA GLY A 107 -1.67 -2.70 -50.88
C GLY A 107 -0.45 -3.23 -50.14
N GLU A 108 -0.49 -4.52 -49.80
CA GLU A 108 0.56 -5.35 -49.17
C GLU A 108 0.57 -5.35 -47.62
N LYS A 109 0.08 -6.41 -46.97
CA LYS A 109 0.57 -7.80 -46.80
C LYS A 109 1.29 -7.97 -45.44
N THR A 110 0.66 -8.84 -44.64
CA THR A 110 1.27 -9.84 -43.75
C THR A 110 2.19 -9.41 -42.61
N ILE A 111 1.63 -9.55 -41.40
CA ILE A 111 2.12 -10.35 -40.26
C ILE A 111 3.63 -10.63 -40.23
N SER A 112 4.29 -10.17 -39.15
CA SER A 112 5.51 -10.79 -38.65
C SER A 112 5.59 -10.62 -37.13
N MET A 113 5.24 -11.70 -36.40
CA MET A 113 5.64 -11.92 -35.02
C MET A 113 7.01 -12.61 -35.02
N PRO A 114 8.00 -12.20 -34.22
CA PRO A 114 9.17 -13.02 -33.99
C PRO A 114 8.84 -14.18 -33.03
N ASN A 115 9.02 -15.37 -33.58
CA ASN A 115 9.14 -16.65 -32.92
C ASN A 115 10.44 -16.69 -32.08
N ALA A 116 10.36 -17.08 -30.81
CA ALA A 116 11.51 -17.62 -30.09
C ALA A 116 11.05 -18.59 -28.99
N SER A 117 10.96 -19.83 -29.42
CA SER A 117 11.10 -21.08 -28.67
C SER A 117 11.99 -21.00 -27.43
N GLY A 118 11.47 -21.54 -26.32
CA GLY A 118 12.28 -22.12 -25.25
C GLY A 118 11.54 -23.31 -24.63
N PRO A 119 12.12 -24.52 -24.67
CA PRO A 119 11.67 -25.59 -23.78
C PRO A 119 12.84 -26.11 -22.97
N LEU A 120 12.94 -25.73 -21.70
CA LEU A 120 13.40 -26.63 -20.63
C LEU A 120 12.59 -26.28 -19.38
N GLY A 121 11.89 -27.29 -18.89
CA GLY A 121 10.63 -27.12 -18.20
C GLY A 121 10.76 -26.81 -16.73
N TRP A 122 9.85 -25.95 -16.26
CA TRP A 122 9.27 -25.96 -14.92
C TRP A 122 7.75 -25.65 -15.01
N SER A 123 7.05 -26.14 -16.04
CA SER A 123 5.67 -25.70 -16.35
C SER A 123 4.55 -26.51 -15.70
N SER A 124 4.86 -27.49 -14.85
CA SER A 124 3.84 -28.37 -14.25
C SER A 124 3.52 -28.07 -12.78
N MET A 125 4.46 -27.53 -11.99
CA MET A 125 4.20 -27.22 -10.57
C MET A 125 3.56 -25.85 -10.33
N GLU A 126 3.72 -24.88 -11.24
CA GLU A 126 3.09 -23.56 -11.07
C GLU A 126 1.62 -23.50 -11.51
N ARG A 127 1.19 -24.40 -12.39
CA ARG A 127 -0.14 -24.39 -13.00
C ARG A 127 -1.24 -24.95 -12.09
N ALA A 128 -0.88 -25.84 -11.16
CA ALA A 128 -1.83 -26.43 -10.21
C ALA A 128 -2.31 -25.44 -9.12
N GLU A 129 -1.50 -24.44 -8.75
CA GLU A 129 -1.88 -23.44 -7.73
C GLU A 129 -2.68 -22.25 -8.28
N ARG A 130 -2.56 -21.92 -9.58
CA ARG A 130 -3.34 -20.81 -10.20
C ARG A 130 -4.84 -21.13 -10.31
N ALA A 131 -5.23 -22.38 -10.11
CA ALA A 131 -6.59 -22.86 -10.37
C ALA A 131 -7.62 -22.52 -9.27
N ASN A 132 -7.19 -22.02 -8.11
CA ASN A 132 -8.09 -21.85 -6.96
C ASN A 132 -8.39 -20.39 -6.56
N PHE A 133 -7.86 -19.41 -7.30
CA PHE A 133 -8.10 -18.00 -7.01
C PHE A 133 -9.25 -17.48 -7.88
N SER A 134 -10.23 -16.86 -7.25
CA SER A 134 -11.33 -16.16 -7.92
C SER A 134 -11.49 -14.78 -7.30
N CYS A 135 -12.04 -13.81 -8.05
CA CYS A 135 -12.24 -12.45 -7.55
C CYS A 135 -13.31 -12.43 -6.45
N ALA A 136 -12.90 -12.53 -5.19
CA ALA A 136 -13.78 -12.53 -4.01
C ALA A 136 -13.98 -11.12 -3.42
N GLY A 137 -13.75 -10.06 -4.20
CA GLY A 137 -13.90 -8.67 -3.75
C GLY A 137 -12.78 -8.15 -2.84
N LYS A 138 -11.69 -8.91 -2.66
CA LYS A 138 -10.50 -8.44 -1.94
C LYS A 138 -9.85 -7.30 -2.71
N THR A 139 -9.50 -6.21 -2.03
CA THR A 139 -8.89 -5.02 -2.66
C THR A 139 -7.56 -4.63 -2.04
N ARG A 140 -7.20 -5.21 -0.88
CA ARG A 140 -5.98 -4.87 -0.14
C ARG A 140 -5.12 -6.09 0.17
N CYS A 141 -3.82 -5.86 0.34
CA CYS A 141 -2.82 -6.91 0.61
C CYS A 141 -3.06 -7.73 1.88
N ALA A 142 -3.66 -7.15 2.91
CA ALA A 142 -3.95 -7.84 4.17
C ALA A 142 -5.04 -8.92 4.03
N GLU A 143 -5.84 -8.86 2.95
CA GLU A 143 -6.89 -9.84 2.68
C GLU A 143 -6.38 -11.05 1.90
N MET A 144 -5.16 -10.97 1.36
CA MET A 144 -4.51 -11.98 0.54
C MET A 144 -3.68 -12.90 1.42
N SER A 145 -3.46 -14.13 0.99
CA SER A 145 -2.74 -15.16 1.73
C SER A 145 -1.39 -15.54 1.09
N SER A 146 -1.10 -15.04 -0.11
CA SER A 146 0.14 -15.34 -0.83
C SER A 146 0.46 -14.32 -1.93
N CYS A 147 1.73 -14.29 -2.35
CA CYS A 147 2.17 -13.45 -3.47
C CYS A 147 1.48 -13.83 -4.78
N LYS A 148 1.27 -15.14 -4.98
CA LYS A 148 0.64 -15.69 -6.19
C LYS A 148 -0.85 -15.35 -6.26
N GLU A 149 -1.55 -15.35 -5.13
CA GLU A 149 -2.92 -14.82 -5.02
C GLU A 149 -2.93 -13.31 -5.34
N ALA A 150 -1.99 -12.54 -4.80
CA ALA A 150 -1.90 -11.11 -5.05
C ALA A 150 -1.67 -10.78 -6.54
N LEU A 151 -0.77 -11.52 -7.20
CA LEU A 151 -0.55 -11.44 -8.64
C LEU A 151 -1.80 -11.80 -9.45
N PHE A 152 -2.50 -12.87 -9.05
CA PHE A 152 -3.76 -13.24 -9.71
C PHE A 152 -4.77 -12.09 -9.65
N TYR A 153 -4.97 -11.48 -8.49
CA TYR A 153 -5.90 -10.37 -8.33
C TYR A 153 -5.48 -9.12 -9.10
N LEU A 154 -4.19 -8.80 -9.16
CA LEU A 154 -3.67 -7.67 -9.93
C LEU A 154 -4.01 -7.77 -11.42
N THR A 155 -3.92 -8.98 -11.98
CA THR A 155 -4.14 -9.21 -13.42
C THR A 155 -5.61 -9.51 -13.77
N ASN A 156 -6.36 -10.17 -12.88
CA ASN A 156 -7.67 -10.74 -13.23
C ASN A 156 -8.86 -10.03 -12.57
N CYS A 157 -8.64 -9.19 -11.55
CA CYS A 157 -9.73 -8.57 -10.79
C CYS A 157 -9.73 -7.04 -10.94
N PRO A 158 -10.83 -6.42 -11.41
CA PRO A 158 -10.90 -4.98 -11.54
C PRO A 158 -10.97 -4.28 -10.18
N GLY A 159 -10.33 -3.11 -10.06
CA GLY A 159 -10.48 -2.22 -8.89
C GLY A 159 -9.62 -2.57 -7.67
N VAL A 160 -8.71 -3.54 -7.78
CA VAL A 160 -7.75 -3.88 -6.71
C VAL A 160 -6.69 -2.78 -6.57
N LYS A 161 -6.26 -2.51 -5.33
CA LYS A 161 -5.24 -1.49 -5.00
C LYS A 161 -4.14 -2.09 -4.15
N ILE A 162 -3.37 -2.96 -4.78
CA ILE A 162 -2.37 -3.83 -4.15
C ILE A 162 -0.95 -3.61 -4.69
N ASP A 163 -0.86 -2.98 -5.87
CA ASP A 163 0.37 -2.49 -6.48
C ASP A 163 0.38 -0.96 -6.30
N GLY A 164 1.26 -0.49 -5.41
CA GLY A 164 1.25 0.88 -4.91
C GLY A 164 2.07 1.85 -5.76
N ASP A 165 3.15 1.35 -6.33
CA ASP A 165 4.13 2.06 -7.15
C ASP A 165 4.00 1.73 -8.65
N GLY A 166 3.22 0.72 -9.00
CA GLY A 166 2.81 0.42 -10.38
C GLY A 166 3.84 -0.38 -11.16
N ASP A 167 4.70 -1.11 -10.47
CA ASP A 167 5.79 -1.89 -11.07
C ASP A 167 5.37 -3.32 -11.45
N GLY A 168 4.12 -3.70 -11.14
CA GLY A 168 3.57 -5.02 -11.38
C GLY A 168 3.82 -6.04 -10.25
N VAL A 169 4.44 -5.62 -9.14
CA VAL A 169 4.69 -6.45 -7.96
C VAL A 169 3.70 -6.06 -6.85
N PRO A 170 2.59 -6.81 -6.70
CA PRO A 170 1.61 -6.49 -5.67
C PRO A 170 2.13 -6.89 -4.28
N CYS A 171 1.78 -6.11 -3.26
CA CYS A 171 2.01 -6.49 -1.86
C CYS A 171 3.47 -6.80 -1.49
N GLU A 172 4.41 -6.02 -2.01
CA GLU A 172 5.85 -6.15 -1.75
C GLU A 172 6.17 -6.30 -0.26
N GLY A 173 5.60 -5.45 0.60
CA GLY A 173 5.88 -5.46 2.04
C GLY A 173 5.31 -6.64 2.84
N GLN A 174 4.48 -7.51 2.25
CA GLN A 174 3.86 -8.65 2.97
C GLN A 174 4.11 -9.99 2.30
N TRP A 175 3.98 -10.06 0.98
CA TRP A 175 3.95 -11.34 0.25
C TRP A 175 5.02 -11.45 -0.83
N CYS A 176 5.26 -10.40 -1.64
CA CYS A 176 6.08 -10.49 -2.85
C CYS A 176 7.48 -9.86 -2.76
N GLY A 177 7.84 -9.12 -1.70
CA GLY A 177 9.10 -8.36 -1.61
C GLY A 177 10.24 -9.14 -0.95
N ARG A 178 10.56 -10.32 -1.47
CA ARG A 178 11.64 -11.17 -0.94
C ARG A 178 12.92 -11.05 -1.76
#